data_AF-A0A2I1GGT0-F1
#
_entry.id   AF-A0A2I1GGT0-F1
#
_cell.length_a   1.000
_cell.length_b   1.000
_cell.length_c   1.000
_cell.angle_alpha   90.00
_cell.angle_beta   90.00
_cell.angle_gamma   90.00
#
_symmetry.space_group_name_H-M   'P 1'
#
loop_
_entity.id
_entity.type
_entity.pdbx_description
1 polymer ?
#
loop_
_entity_poly.entity_id
_entity_poly.type
_entity_poly.pdbx_seq_one_letter_code
_entity_poly.pdbx_strand_id
1 'polypeptide(L)'
;MSYTENKLINDALNRSYALLDSNLNNDAYYELNKQILLDDESLTENEKSKAIRLITKIYDLNKLTFNEGTKRICENCSQECLAITYCEYCNVK
;
A
#
# COMPACT_ATOMS: atom_id res chain seq x y z
N MET A 1 -15.39 3.07 2.31
CA MET A 1 -15.21 2.19 1.12
C MET A 1 -15.08 0.74 1.57
N SER A 2 -15.32 -0.22 0.68
CA SER A 2 -15.12 -1.66 0.94
C SER A 2 -14.01 -2.18 0.04
N TYR A 3 -12.92 -2.66 0.63
CA TYR A 3 -11.72 -3.17 -0.04
C TYR A 3 -11.64 -4.70 -0.01
N THR A 4 -12.37 -5.33 0.92
CA THR A 4 -12.42 -6.79 1.12
C THR A 4 -13.80 -7.20 1.67
N GLU A 5 -14.08 -8.49 1.78
CA GLU A 5 -15.30 -9.01 2.42
C GLU A 5 -15.24 -8.93 3.95
N ASN A 6 -14.05 -8.76 4.53
CA ASN A 6 -13.87 -8.61 5.97
C ASN A 6 -14.21 -7.17 6.41
N LYS A 7 -15.29 -7.03 7.17
CA LYS A 7 -15.76 -5.75 7.70
C LYS A 7 -14.76 -5.06 8.63
N LEU A 8 -14.08 -5.78 9.51
CA LEU A 8 -13.10 -5.20 10.45
C LEU A 8 -11.93 -4.56 9.70
N ILE A 9 -11.44 -5.23 8.66
CA ILE A 9 -10.39 -4.68 7.79
C ILE A 9 -10.89 -3.41 7.08
N ASN A 10 -12.11 -3.43 6.53
CA ASN A 10 -12.66 -2.24 5.87
C ASN A 10 -12.83 -1.07 6.84
N ASP A 11 -13.32 -1.33 8.05
CA ASP A 11 -13.53 -0.31 9.07
C ASP A 11 -12.19 0.30 9.51
N ALA A 12 -11.17 -0.53 9.75
CA ALA A 12 -9.82 -0.07 10.08
C ALA A 12 -9.19 0.77 8.95
N LEU A 13 -9.31 0.32 7.69
CA LEU A 13 -8.84 1.09 6.53
C LEU A 13 -9.54 2.45 6.43
N ASN A 14 -10.87 2.48 6.54
CA ASN A 14 -11.62 3.74 6.49
C ASN A 14 -11.22 4.69 7.63
N ARG A 15 -10.99 4.18 8.85
CA ARG A 15 -10.46 4.98 9.96
C ARG A 15 -9.06 5.52 9.66
N SER A 16 -8.16 4.67 9.19
CA SER A 16 -6.79 5.09 8.85
C SER A 16 -6.78 6.23 7.81
N TYR A 17 -7.61 6.12 6.76
CA TYR A 17 -7.70 7.15 5.73
C TYR A 17 -8.34 8.45 6.23
N ALA A 18 -9.29 8.37 7.17
CA ALA A 18 -9.92 9.54 7.77
C ALA A 18 -8.99 10.30 8.73
N LEU A 19 -7.98 9.63 9.30
CA LEU A 19 -6.99 10.23 10.20
C LEU A 19 -5.86 10.96 9.46
N LEU A 20 -5.60 10.59 8.21
CA LEU A 20 -4.46 11.12 7.44
C LEU A 20 -4.85 12.35 6.63
N ASP A 21 -3.95 13.34 6.60
CA ASP A 21 -4.10 14.52 5.75
C ASP A 21 -3.92 14.15 4.27
N SER A 22 -4.87 14.57 3.44
CA SER A 22 -4.84 14.39 1.99
C SER A 22 -3.71 15.14 1.29
N ASN A 23 -3.07 16.10 1.96
CA ASN A 23 -1.92 16.85 1.43
C ASN A 23 -0.57 16.13 1.61
N LEU A 24 -0.55 15.00 2.32
CA LEU A 24 0.67 14.20 2.46
C LEU A 24 1.11 13.63 1.11
N ASN A 25 2.42 13.57 0.89
CA ASN A 25 2.94 12.83 -0.27
C ASN A 25 2.69 11.33 -0.11
N ASN A 26 2.69 10.59 -1.23
CA ASN A 26 2.30 9.18 -1.27
C ASN A 26 3.17 8.28 -0.37
N ASP A 27 4.48 8.57 -0.24
CA ASP A 27 5.40 7.80 0.62
C ASP A 27 5.07 8.00 2.11
N ALA A 28 4.91 9.26 2.56
CA ALA A 28 4.55 9.57 3.94
C ALA A 28 3.15 9.06 4.28
N TYR A 29 2.21 9.20 3.34
CA TYR A 29 0.86 8.68 3.49
C TYR A 29 0.87 7.16 3.70
N TYR A 30 1.63 6.42 2.90
CA TYR A 30 1.75 4.96 3.02
C TYR A 30 2.35 4.53 4.38
N GLU A 31 3.48 5.12 4.78
CA GLU A 31 4.15 4.72 6.03
C GLU A 31 3.31 5.02 7.28
N LEU A 32 2.65 6.19 7.32
CA LEU A 32 1.77 6.52 8.44
C LEU A 32 0.53 5.62 8.47
N ASN A 33 -0.06 5.32 7.31
CA ASN A 33 -1.21 4.42 7.22
C ASN A 33 -0.86 3.01 7.73
N LYS A 34 0.30 2.50 7.32
CA LYS A 34 0.82 1.22 7.78
C LYS A 34 1.00 1.18 9.30
N GLN A 35 1.51 2.23 9.92
CA GLN A 35 1.64 2.32 11.38
C GLN A 35 0.27 2.31 12.07
N ILE A 36 -0.69 3.11 11.59
CA ILE A 36 -2.05 3.13 12.14
C ILE A 36 -2.69 1.72 12.10
N LEU A 37 -2.53 0.99 11.00
CA LEU A 37 -3.07 -0.37 10.86
C LEU A 37 -2.35 -1.40 11.73
N LEU A 38 -1.03 -1.23 11.98
CA LEU A 38 -0.27 -2.11 12.87
C LEU A 38 -0.68 -1.91 14.34
N ASP A 39 -0.97 -0.67 14.71
CA ASP A 39 -1.36 -0.27 16.06
C ASP A 39 -2.88 -0.44 16.33
N ASP A 40 -3.69 -0.78 15.31
CA ASP A 40 -5.12 -1.00 15.48
C ASP A 40 -5.38 -2.31 16.24
N GLU A 41 -5.68 -2.17 17.54
CA GLU A 41 -5.98 -3.27 18.47
C GLU A 41 -7.25 -4.04 18.12
N SER A 42 -8.13 -3.50 17.25
CA SER A 42 -9.33 -4.20 16.80
C SER A 42 -9.05 -5.28 15.74
N LEU A 43 -7.83 -5.32 15.19
CA LEU A 43 -7.41 -6.29 14.19
C LEU A 43 -6.55 -7.40 14.79
N THR A 44 -6.78 -8.64 14.35
CA THR A 44 -5.84 -9.74 14.57
C THR A 44 -4.59 -9.57 13.68
N GLU A 45 -3.49 -10.23 14.04
CA GLU A 45 -2.24 -10.17 13.25
C GLU A 45 -2.42 -10.61 11.78
N ASN A 46 -3.32 -11.56 11.53
CA ASN A 46 -3.68 -11.97 10.16
C ASN A 46 -4.44 -10.86 9.42
N GLU A 47 -5.33 -10.14 10.09
CA GLU A 47 -6.07 -9.02 9.51
C GLU A 47 -5.17 -7.82 9.26
N LYS A 48 -4.26 -7.51 10.18
CA LYS A 48 -3.21 -6.48 9.99
C LYS A 48 -2.37 -6.79 8.76
N SER A 49 -1.87 -8.03 8.65
CA SER A 49 -1.09 -8.46 7.48
C SER A 49 -1.87 -8.31 6.16
N LYS A 50 -3.16 -8.69 6.15
CA LYS A 50 -4.04 -8.50 4.99
C LYS A 50 -4.27 -7.02 4.67
N ALA A 51 -4.52 -6.18 5.66
CA ALA A 51 -4.72 -4.74 5.49
C ALA A 51 -3.46 -4.07 4.93
N ILE A 52 -2.28 -4.40 5.47
CA ILE A 52 -0.98 -3.91 4.99
C ILE A 52 -0.75 -4.33 3.53
N ARG A 53 -1.07 -5.58 3.18
CA ARG A 53 -0.95 -6.05 1.79
C ARG A 53 -1.89 -5.29 0.85
N LEU A 54 -3.08 -4.90 1.31
CA LEU A 54 -4.01 -4.08 0.52
C LEU A 54 -3.46 -2.68 0.30
N ILE A 55 -3.04 -1.97 1.35
CA ILE A 55 -2.50 -0.60 1.20
C ILE A 55 -1.19 -0.58 0.41
N THR A 56 -0.38 -1.65 0.48
CA THR A 56 0.86 -1.76 -0.31
C THR A 56 0.57 -1.89 -1.79
N LYS A 57 -0.48 -2.62 -2.18
CA LYS A 57 -0.92 -2.68 -3.59
C LYS A 57 -1.41 -1.32 -4.09
N ILE A 58 -2.14 -0.58 -3.25
CA ILE A 58 -2.61 0.77 -3.59
C ILE A 58 -1.41 1.71 -3.75
N TYR A 59 -0.43 1.61 -2.85
CA TYR A 59 0.79 2.39 -2.91
C TYR A 59 1.62 2.11 -4.17
N ASP A 60 1.81 0.84 -4.53
CA ASP A 60 2.46 0.46 -5.80
C ASP A 60 1.70 1.02 -7.01
N LEU A 61 0.37 0.92 -7.01
CA LEU A 61 -0.47 1.48 -8.08
C LEU A 61 -0.33 3.00 -8.17
N ASN A 62 -0.30 3.71 -7.04
CA ASN A 62 -0.13 5.16 -6.99
C ASN A 62 1.24 5.56 -7.56
N LYS A 63 2.32 4.89 -7.15
CA LYS A 63 3.67 5.14 -7.71
C LYS A 63 3.69 5.02 -9.23
N LEU A 64 3.06 3.98 -9.77
CA LEU A 64 2.95 3.77 -11.21
C LEU A 64 2.08 4.83 -11.89
N THR A 65 0.95 5.18 -11.28
CA THR A 65 -0.03 6.14 -11.84
C THR A 65 0.55 7.54 -11.91
N PHE A 66 1.25 7.99 -10.88
CA PHE A 66 1.85 9.31 -10.81
C PHE A 66 3.30 9.35 -11.27
N ASN A 67 3.88 8.18 -11.63
CA ASN A 67 5.28 8.02 -12.02
C ASN A 67 6.24 8.66 -11.00
N GLU A 68 5.99 8.41 -9.71
CA GLU A 68 6.64 9.10 -8.60
C GLU A 68 7.29 8.17 -7.57
N GLY A 69 8.30 8.71 -6.89
CA GLY A 69 9.05 8.04 -5.84
C GLY A 69 10.29 7.30 -6.33
N THR A 70 10.91 6.53 -5.44
CA THR A 70 12.18 5.86 -5.70
C THR A 70 12.01 4.64 -6.61
N LYS A 71 12.76 4.61 -7.70
CA LYS A 71 12.90 3.42 -8.54
C LYS A 71 13.91 2.44 -7.94
N ARG A 72 13.68 1.15 -8.17
CA ARG A 72 14.63 0.07 -7.87
C ARG A 72 15.02 -0.66 -9.15
N ILE A 73 16.19 -1.28 -9.20
CA ILE A 73 16.54 -2.15 -10.32
C ILE A 73 15.93 -3.52 -10.09
N CYS A 74 15.15 -4.02 -11.05
CA CYS A 74 14.62 -5.37 -11.00
C CYS A 74 15.74 -6.39 -11.25
N GLU A 75 15.94 -7.34 -10.34
CA GLU A 75 16.96 -8.38 -10.48
C GLU A 75 16.72 -9.33 -11.67
N ASN A 76 15.45 -9.48 -12.11
CA ASN A 76 15.09 -10.40 -13.18
C ASN A 76 15.25 -9.79 -14.59
N CYS A 77 14.88 -8.53 -14.80
CA CYS A 77 14.95 -7.87 -16.12
C CYS A 77 15.92 -6.69 -16.21
N SER A 78 16.60 -6.34 -15.11
CA SER A 78 17.54 -5.21 -15.01
C SER A 78 16.94 -3.83 -15.34
N GLN A 79 15.62 -3.70 -15.42
CA GLN A 79 14.93 -2.43 -15.63
C GLN A 79 14.75 -1.67 -14.31
N GLU A 80 14.76 -0.34 -14.38
CA GLU A 80 14.31 0.49 -13.27
C GLU A 80 12.78 0.38 -13.15
N CYS A 81 12.30 -0.16 -12.03
CA CYS A 81 10.88 -0.30 -11.74
C CYS A 81 10.46 0.50 -10.50
N LEU A 82 9.23 1.00 -10.50
CA LEU A 82 8.66 1.84 -9.44
C LEU A 82 7.92 1.02 -8.37
N ALA A 83 7.23 -0.05 -8.75
CA ALA A 83 6.49 -0.87 -7.78
C ALA A 83 7.46 -1.63 -6.87
N ILE A 84 7.11 -1.73 -5.58
CA ILE A 84 7.90 -2.40 -4.56
C ILE A 84 7.62 -3.90 -4.56
N THR A 85 6.35 -4.31 -4.67
CA THR A 85 5.99 -5.73 -4.49
C THR A 85 6.09 -6.56 -5.77
N TYR A 86 6.17 -5.92 -6.93
CA TYR A 86 6.35 -6.58 -8.23
C TYR A 86 7.14 -5.68 -9.18
N CYS A 87 7.61 -6.24 -10.30
CA CYS A 87 8.16 -5.46 -11.39
C CYS A 87 7.07 -5.28 -12.45
N GLU A 88 6.71 -4.02 -12.75
CA GLU A 88 5.70 -3.68 -13.76
C GLU A 88 6.07 -4.11 -15.19
N TYR A 89 7.35 -4.46 -15.43
CA TYR A 89 7.83 -4.92 -16.74
C TYR A 89 7.93 -6.45 -16.86
N CYS A 90 8.19 -7.17 -15.76
CA CYS A 90 8.44 -8.63 -15.81
C CYS A 90 7.20 -9.47 -16.14
N ASN A 91 6.01 -8.91 -15.98
CA ASN A 91 4.74 -9.56 -16.29
C ASN A 91 4.12 -9.08 -17.62
N VAL A 92 4.82 -8.21 -18.36
CA VAL A 92 4.48 -7.87 -19.75
C VAL A 92 5.27 -8.83 -20.64
N LYS A 93 4.75 -10.06 -20.80
CA LYS A 93 5.16 -10.96 -21.88
C LYS A 93 4.17 -10.84 -23.03
#